data_AF-A0A822AIL9-F1
#
_entry.id   AF-A0A822AIL9-F1
#
_cell.length_a   1.000
_cell.length_b   1.000
_cell.length_c   1.000
_cell.angle_alpha   90.00
_cell.angle_beta   90.00
_cell.angle_gamma   90.00
#
_symmetry.space_group_name_H-M   'P 1'
#
loop_
_entity.id
_entity.type
_entity.pdbx_description
1 polymer ?
#
loop_
_entity_poly.entity_id
_entity_poly.type
_entity_poly.pdbx_seq_one_letter_code
_entity_poly.pdbx_strand_id
1 'polypeptide(L)'
;SLCKTAIDDSGTKSIGNDTLLYSSLSSVNKTRSTHGVAILLDKKATSHWKQSGSEWQAINETIIKVRLKYTPINITIIAVYAPVNPSNKTMAANSEKFYMDLQETMNGISKKDMIVLMDDFNAHVSQPQHPTAFRTVGPFTVDVQNEN
;
A
#
# COMPACT_ATOMS: atom_id res chain seq x y z
N SER A 1 12.86 -0.60 -18.69
CA SER A 1 13.60 -0.72 -17.41
C SER A 1 14.47 0.51 -17.25
N LEU A 2 14.22 1.37 -16.26
CA LEU A 2 14.96 2.62 -16.05
C LEU A 2 15.76 2.60 -14.75
N CYS A 3 17.02 2.99 -14.88
CA CYS A 3 18.12 2.80 -13.95
C CYS A 3 18.14 3.83 -12.80
N LYS A 4 18.26 3.31 -11.57
CA LYS A 4 18.94 3.83 -10.36
C LYS A 4 19.21 5.35 -10.30
N THR A 5 18.39 6.07 -9.54
CA THR A 5 18.74 7.38 -8.96
C THR A 5 18.91 7.24 -7.45
N ALA A 6 20.06 7.66 -6.95
CA ALA A 6 20.40 7.76 -5.53
C ALA A 6 19.58 8.89 -4.89
N ILE A 7 18.33 8.62 -4.53
CA ILE A 7 17.55 9.47 -3.64
C ILE A 7 17.34 8.67 -2.38
N ASP A 8 17.96 9.15 -1.30
CA ASP A 8 17.94 8.54 0.03
C ASP A 8 16.73 9.04 0.82
N ASP A 9 15.53 8.86 0.27
CA ASP A 9 14.32 9.41 0.87
C ASP A 9 13.04 8.72 0.39
N SER A 10 11.98 8.86 1.18
CA SER A 10 10.61 8.76 0.68
C SER A 10 10.27 10.06 -0.05
N GLY A 11 9.54 9.99 -1.16
CA GLY A 11 9.32 11.21 -1.94
C GLY A 11 8.16 11.16 -2.91
N THR A 12 7.97 12.29 -3.56
CA THR A 12 7.01 12.45 -4.65
C THR A 12 7.72 12.84 -5.92
N LYS A 13 7.32 12.27 -7.06
CA LYS A 13 7.89 12.58 -8.37
C LYS A 13 6.79 12.68 -9.41
N SER A 14 6.74 13.80 -10.12
CA SER A 14 5.84 13.96 -11.28
C SER A 14 6.37 13.17 -12.48
N ILE A 15 5.54 12.35 -13.09
CA ILE A 15 5.85 11.59 -14.31
C ILE A 15 4.78 11.97 -15.34
N GLY A 16 5.11 12.92 -16.23
CA GLY A 16 4.12 13.51 -17.12
C GLY A 16 3.00 14.21 -16.33
N ASN A 17 1.77 13.71 -16.48
CA ASN A 17 0.60 14.21 -15.74
C ASN A 17 0.30 13.43 -14.45
N ASP A 18 1.05 12.36 -14.21
CA ASP A 18 0.85 11.43 -13.10
C ASP A 18 1.83 11.74 -11.97
N THR A 19 1.57 11.21 -10.77
CA THR A 19 2.40 11.45 -9.59
C THR A 19 2.77 10.14 -8.92
N LEU A 20 4.08 9.86 -8.85
CA LEU A 20 4.63 8.73 -8.15
C LEU A 20 4.92 9.14 -6.70
N LEU A 21 4.34 8.40 -5.75
CA LEU A 21 4.65 8.47 -4.32
C LEU A 21 5.43 7.21 -3.95
N TYR A 22 6.58 7.32 -3.31
CA TYR A 22 7.44 6.15 -3.05
C TYR A 22 8.14 6.22 -1.69
N SER A 23 8.42 5.04 -1.14
CA SER A 23 9.16 4.81 0.09
C SER A 23 10.40 3.98 -0.23
N SER A 24 11.57 4.42 0.21
CA SER A 24 12.82 3.69 0.04
C SER A 24 13.70 3.81 1.28
N LEU A 25 14.49 2.78 1.57
CA LEU A 25 15.41 2.78 2.72
C LEU A 25 16.60 3.72 2.45
N SER A 26 16.96 4.58 3.43
CA SER A 26 18.16 5.43 3.36
C SER A 26 19.43 4.61 3.10
N SER A 27 20.35 5.17 2.31
CA SER A 27 21.60 4.58 1.81
C SER A 27 22.56 3.93 2.81
N VAL A 28 22.33 4.04 4.13
CA VAL A 28 23.26 3.57 5.16
C VAL A 28 23.29 2.03 5.27
N ASN A 29 22.23 1.32 4.85
CA ASN A 29 22.15 -0.15 4.97
C ASN A 29 21.70 -0.84 3.66
N LYS A 30 22.41 -0.59 2.55
CA LYS A 30 22.21 -1.35 1.29
C LYS A 30 22.70 -2.79 1.41
N THR A 31 21.90 -3.65 2.03
CA THR A 31 21.95 -5.09 1.72
C THR A 31 21.13 -5.34 0.45
N ARG A 32 21.52 -6.35 -0.34
CA ARG A 32 21.07 -6.61 -1.72
C ARG A 32 19.54 -6.80 -1.93
N SER A 33 18.71 -6.70 -0.89
CA SER A 33 17.25 -6.81 -0.95
C SER A 33 16.61 -5.49 -0.52
N THR A 34 16.48 -4.55 -1.45
CA THR A 34 15.87 -3.24 -1.18
C THR A 34 14.36 -3.38 -1.33
N HIS A 35 13.65 -3.54 -0.21
CA HIS A 35 12.20 -3.42 -0.18
C HIS A 35 11.82 -1.94 -0.34
N GLY A 36 10.83 -1.68 -1.18
CA GLY A 36 10.31 -0.35 -1.43
C GLY A 36 8.94 -0.46 -2.07
N VAL A 37 7.99 0.30 -1.55
CA VAL A 37 6.63 0.40 -2.08
C VAL A 37 6.47 1.74 -2.80
N ALA A 38 5.68 1.75 -3.87
CA ALA A 38 5.35 2.98 -4.58
C ALA A 38 3.92 2.93 -5.12
N ILE A 39 3.27 4.09 -5.19
CA ILE A 39 1.94 4.28 -5.76
C ILE A 39 2.05 5.30 -6.89
N LEU A 40 1.56 4.94 -8.08
CA LEU A 40 1.39 5.88 -9.18
C LEU A 40 -0.06 6.39 -9.20
N LEU A 41 -0.22 7.69 -8.99
CA LEU A 41 -1.50 8.38 -9.09
C LEU A 41 -1.67 8.90 -10.52
N ASP A 42 -2.77 8.54 -11.17
CA ASP A 42 -3.14 9.12 -12.45
C ASP A 42 -3.49 10.62 -12.30
N LYS A 43 -3.59 11.34 -13.42
CA LYS A 43 -3.97 12.77 -13.44
C LYS A 43 -5.18 13.11 -12.53
N LYS A 44 -6.19 12.24 -12.50
CA LYS A 44 -7.42 12.48 -11.71
C LYS A 44 -7.15 12.29 -10.22
N ALA A 45 -6.54 11.18 -9.84
CA ALA A 45 -6.13 10.89 -8.47
C ALA A 45 -5.14 11.94 -7.94
N THR A 46 -4.18 12.38 -8.75
CA THR A 46 -3.26 13.49 -8.41
C THR A 46 -4.01 14.76 -8.08
N SER A 47 -5.08 15.08 -8.82
CA SER A 47 -5.90 16.27 -8.54
C SER A 47 -6.62 16.16 -7.19
N HIS A 48 -7.15 14.98 -6.85
CA HIS A 48 -7.80 14.71 -5.56
C HIS A 48 -6.82 14.62 -4.39
N TRP A 49 -5.60 14.12 -4.64
CA TRP A 49 -4.51 14.14 -3.68
C TRP A 49 -4.03 15.57 -3.37
N LYS A 50 -3.86 16.41 -4.39
CA LYS A 50 -3.54 17.83 -4.16
C LYS A 50 -4.63 18.54 -3.35
N GLN A 51 -5.90 18.23 -3.61
CA GLN A 51 -7.04 18.77 -2.84
C GLN A 51 -7.09 18.30 -1.39
N SER A 52 -6.51 17.14 -1.05
CA SER A 52 -6.35 16.72 0.34
C SER A 52 -5.24 17.47 1.07
N GLY A 53 -4.51 18.36 0.39
CA GLY A 53 -3.31 18.98 0.94
C GLY A 53 -2.04 18.18 0.65
N SER A 54 -2.10 17.29 -0.34
CA SER A 54 -1.00 16.36 -0.67
C SER A 54 -0.67 15.45 0.52
N GLU A 55 -1.69 14.99 1.24
CA GLU A 55 -1.55 14.13 2.43
C GLU A 55 -1.10 12.72 2.03
N TRP A 56 0.15 12.38 2.36
CA TRP A 56 0.68 11.03 2.27
C TRP A 56 1.77 10.81 3.32
N GLN A 57 2.06 9.55 3.60
CA GLN A 57 3.06 9.15 4.58
C GLN A 57 3.67 7.79 4.19
N ALA A 58 4.99 7.71 4.13
CA ALA A 58 5.69 6.43 4.23
C ALA A 58 5.73 6.02 5.71
N ILE A 59 5.06 4.93 6.06
CA ILE A 59 5.05 4.40 7.43
C ILE A 59 6.35 3.64 7.68
N ASN A 60 6.73 2.81 6.72
CA ASN A 60 8.00 2.10 6.67
C ASN A 60 8.35 1.78 5.20
N GLU A 61 9.35 0.94 4.97
CA GLU A 61 9.80 0.53 3.63
C GLU A 61 8.78 -0.30 2.84
N THR A 62 7.80 -0.89 3.53
CA THR A 62 6.76 -1.76 2.95
C THR A 62 5.36 -1.16 2.96
N ILE A 63 5.11 -0.05 3.68
CA ILE A 63 3.77 0.53 3.86
C ILE A 63 3.78 2.02 3.51
N ILE A 64 2.94 2.40 2.55
CA ILE A 64 2.62 3.79 2.21
C ILE A 64 1.13 4.04 2.46
N LYS A 65 0.82 5.18 3.04
CA LYS A 65 -0.54 5.70 3.21
C LYS A 65 -0.71 6.97 2.38
N VAL A 66 -1.78 7.06 1.61
CA VAL A 66 -2.14 8.24 0.80
C VAL A 66 -3.59 8.58 1.03
N ARG A 67 -3.90 9.86 1.23
CA ARG A 67 -5.27 10.33 1.40
C ARG A 67 -5.71 11.17 0.22
N LEU A 68 -6.83 10.78 -0.39
CA LEU A 68 -7.47 11.44 -1.51
C LEU A 68 -8.75 12.12 -1.05
N LYS A 69 -8.90 13.40 -1.37
CA LYS A 69 -10.12 14.15 -1.05
C LYS A 69 -11.20 13.87 -2.08
N TYR A 70 -12.24 13.20 -1.65
CA TYR A 70 -13.45 12.92 -2.44
C TYR A 70 -14.68 13.36 -1.66
N THR A 71 -15.72 13.76 -2.39
CA THR A 71 -17.01 14.12 -1.82
C THR A 71 -18.03 13.08 -2.27
N PRO A 72 -18.82 12.49 -1.36
CA PRO A 72 -19.00 12.88 0.05
C PRO A 72 -17.99 12.27 1.04
N ILE A 73 -17.20 11.27 0.65
CA ILE A 73 -16.31 10.49 1.54
C ILE A 73 -14.88 10.54 1.00
N ASN A 74 -13.89 10.83 1.86
CA ASN A 74 -12.48 10.77 1.47
C ASN A 74 -12.02 9.31 1.38
N ILE A 75 -11.00 9.06 0.57
CA ILE A 75 -10.45 7.73 0.38
C ILE A 75 -9.03 7.73 0.93
N THR A 76 -8.72 6.80 1.83
CA THR A 76 -7.36 6.54 2.29
C THR A 76 -6.89 5.22 1.68
N ILE A 77 -5.86 5.31 0.85
CA ILE A 77 -5.20 4.16 0.23
C ILE A 77 -4.01 3.78 1.12
N ILE A 78 -3.92 2.52 1.50
CA ILE A 78 -2.75 1.93 2.15
C ILE A 78 -2.16 0.95 1.14
N ALA A 79 -1.02 1.28 0.55
CA ALA A 79 -0.26 0.32 -0.25
C ALA A 79 0.73 -0.41 0.65
N VAL A 80 0.73 -1.73 0.57
CA VAL A 80 1.62 -2.60 1.32
C VAL A 80 2.45 -3.48 0.37
N TYR A 81 3.57 -3.97 0.86
CA TYR A 81 4.31 -5.10 0.29
C TYR A 81 4.42 -6.16 1.38
N ALA A 82 3.69 -7.28 1.24
CA ALA A 82 3.66 -8.31 2.27
C ALA A 82 5.06 -8.91 2.58
N PRO A 83 5.37 -9.19 3.85
CA PRO A 83 6.61 -9.86 4.23
C PRO A 83 6.63 -11.29 3.66
N VAL A 84 7.80 -11.73 3.18
CA VAL A 84 7.99 -13.10 2.67
C VAL A 84 7.83 -14.10 3.81
N ASN A 85 7.22 -15.27 3.54
CA ASN A 85 6.98 -16.34 4.50
C ASN A 85 8.21 -16.57 5.42
N PRO A 86 8.03 -16.51 6.75
CA PRO A 86 9.16 -16.52 7.66
C PRO A 86 9.82 -17.90 7.71
N SER A 87 11.05 -17.99 7.22
CA SER A 87 11.86 -19.22 7.27
C SER A 87 12.75 -19.31 8.51
N ASN A 88 12.85 -18.23 9.29
CA ASN A 88 13.64 -18.15 10.52
C ASN A 88 13.02 -17.20 11.54
N LYS A 89 13.53 -17.21 12.78
CA LYS A 89 13.02 -16.40 13.90
C LYS A 89 13.05 -14.89 13.61
N THR A 90 14.08 -14.40 12.92
CA THR A 90 14.22 -12.98 12.57
C THR A 90 13.16 -12.55 11.55
N MET A 91 12.89 -13.37 10.54
CA MET A 91 11.84 -13.10 9.55
C MET A 91 10.44 -13.16 10.16
N ALA A 92 10.22 -14.04 11.15
CA ALA A 92 8.97 -14.08 11.91
C ALA A 92 8.73 -12.79 12.69
N ALA A 93 9.75 -12.30 13.41
CA ALA A 93 9.67 -11.02 14.13
C ALA A 93 9.42 -9.82 13.20
N ASN A 94 10.06 -9.79 12.03
CA ASN A 94 9.82 -8.75 11.03
C ASN A 94 8.39 -8.80 10.47
N SER A 95 7.85 -10.02 10.28
CA SER A 95 6.46 -10.21 9.84
C SER A 95 5.47 -9.72 10.89
N GLU A 96 5.69 -10.04 12.16
CA GLU A 96 4.85 -9.54 13.26
C GLU A 96 4.87 -8.02 13.35
N LYS A 97 6.06 -7.40 13.26
CA LYS A 97 6.19 -5.94 13.23
C LYS A 97 5.42 -5.32 12.07
N PHE A 98 5.47 -5.93 10.87
CA PHE A 98 4.70 -5.46 9.72
C PHE A 98 3.19 -5.41 10.02
N TYR A 99 2.63 -6.48 10.60
CA TYR A 99 1.20 -6.51 10.95
C TYR A 99 0.85 -5.51 12.05
N MET A 100 1.75 -5.27 13.02
CA MET A 100 1.57 -4.23 14.03
C MET A 100 1.54 -2.83 13.43
N ASP A 101 2.52 -2.49 12.59
CA ASP A 101 2.59 -1.19 11.90
C ASP A 101 1.35 -0.96 11.01
N LEU A 102 0.90 -2.01 10.31
CA LEU A 102 -0.31 -1.96 9.47
C LEU A 102 -1.57 -1.69 10.32
N GLN A 103 -1.72 -2.41 11.43
CA GLN A 103 -2.86 -2.24 12.33
C GLN A 103 -2.90 -0.84 12.94
N GLU A 104 -1.76 -0.33 13.39
CA GLU A 104 -1.65 1.04 13.93
C GLU A 104 -2.00 2.08 12.85
N THR A 105 -1.53 1.87 11.62
CA THR A 105 -1.85 2.72 10.48
C THR A 105 -3.35 2.75 10.21
N MET A 106 -4.02 1.60 10.21
CA MET A 106 -5.48 1.51 10.02
C MET A 106 -6.25 2.18 11.16
N ASN A 107 -5.80 2.00 12.40
CA ASN A 107 -6.45 2.59 13.59
C ASN A 107 -6.35 4.13 13.61
N GLY A 108 -5.29 4.69 13.03
CA GLY A 108 -5.10 6.14 12.92
C GLY A 108 -5.95 6.82 11.85
N ILE A 109 -6.67 6.08 11.01
CA ILE A 109 -7.50 6.64 9.94
C ILE A 109 -8.86 7.07 10.49
N SER A 110 -9.36 8.21 10.02
CA SER A 110 -10.69 8.69 10.34
C SER A 110 -11.75 7.66 9.94
N LYS A 111 -12.64 7.30 10.87
CA LYS A 111 -13.75 6.35 10.63
C LYS A 111 -14.73 6.79 9.52
N LYS A 112 -14.67 8.06 9.10
CA LYS A 112 -15.48 8.61 8.01
C LYS A 112 -14.87 8.36 6.63
N ASP A 113 -13.58 8.03 6.58
CA ASP A 113 -12.87 7.80 5.32
C ASP A 113 -13.06 6.34 4.90
N MET A 114 -13.15 6.11 3.59
CA MET A 114 -13.10 4.77 3.00
C MET A 114 -11.64 4.32 2.97
N ILE A 115 -11.34 3.16 3.56
CA ILE A 115 -10.00 2.58 3.53
C ILE A 115 -9.91 1.60 2.35
N VAL A 116 -8.86 1.74 1.54
CA VAL A 116 -8.51 0.80 0.48
C VAL A 116 -7.12 0.24 0.77
N LEU A 117 -7.06 -1.02 1.17
CA LEU A 117 -5.80 -1.74 1.31
C LEU A 117 -5.41 -2.33 -0.06
N MET A 118 -4.26 -1.91 -0.59
CA MET A 118 -3.68 -2.41 -1.82
C MET A 118 -2.37 -3.13 -1.48
N ASP A 119 -2.17 -4.35 -1.95
CA ASP A 119 -0.86 -5.00 -1.89
C ASP A 119 -0.13 -4.80 -3.22
N ASP A 120 1.16 -5.15 -3.28
CA ASP A 120 1.92 -5.18 -4.52
C ASP A 120 1.15 -6.01 -5.56
N PHE A 121 0.95 -5.43 -6.74
CA PHE A 121 0.31 -6.05 -7.91
C PHE A 121 1.05 -7.31 -8.41
N ASN A 122 2.02 -7.82 -7.66
CA ASN A 122 2.81 -9.01 -7.94
C ASN A 122 2.16 -10.32 -7.46
N ALA A 123 0.99 -10.25 -6.80
CA ALA A 123 0.04 -11.35 -6.92
C ALA A 123 -0.36 -11.39 -8.40
N HIS A 124 0.24 -12.33 -9.14
CA HIS A 124 -0.01 -12.62 -10.54
C HIS A 124 -1.36 -12.06 -11.00
N VAL A 125 -1.37 -11.30 -12.09
CA VAL A 125 -2.53 -11.18 -12.96
C VAL A 125 -2.85 -12.58 -13.50
N SER A 126 -3.29 -13.49 -12.62
CA SER A 126 -4.09 -14.64 -12.97
C SER A 126 -5.41 -14.04 -13.41
N GLN A 127 -5.50 -13.89 -14.73
CA GLN A 127 -6.69 -13.82 -15.58
C GLN A 127 -8.01 -13.36 -14.91
N PRO A 128 -8.72 -12.38 -15.50
CA PRO A 128 -9.94 -11.84 -14.93
C PRO A 128 -11.00 -12.95 -14.83
N GLN A 129 -11.16 -13.52 -13.64
CA GLN A 129 -12.36 -14.23 -13.29
C GLN A 129 -13.23 -13.25 -12.51
N HIS A 130 -14.16 -12.68 -13.29
CA HIS A 130 -15.35 -11.96 -12.88
C HIS A 130 -15.24 -10.43 -12.62
N PRO A 131 -16.01 -9.62 -13.38
CA PRO A 131 -16.14 -8.19 -13.15
C PRO A 131 -17.23 -7.96 -12.11
N THR A 132 -16.85 -7.60 -10.88
CA THR A 132 -17.61 -6.73 -9.97
C THR A 132 -17.03 -6.83 -8.57
N ALA A 133 -16.19 -5.89 -8.17
CA ALA A 133 -15.89 -5.65 -6.76
C ALA A 133 -15.99 -4.15 -6.46
N PHE A 134 -17.16 -3.60 -6.75
CA PHE A 134 -17.68 -2.41 -6.09
C PHE A 134 -18.96 -2.82 -5.38
N ARG A 135 -18.85 -3.41 -4.17
CA ARG A 135 -19.90 -3.33 -3.15
C ARG A 135 -19.50 -4.01 -1.85
N THR A 136 -19.63 -3.22 -0.81
CA THR A 136 -19.78 -3.52 0.60
C THR A 136 -20.71 -4.71 0.90
N VAL A 137 -20.60 -5.16 2.15
CA VAL A 137 -21.54 -5.93 2.99
C VAL A 137 -21.53 -7.45 2.81
N GLY A 138 -20.98 -8.16 3.82
CA GLY A 138 -21.44 -9.51 4.14
C GLY A 138 -22.94 -9.47 4.49
N PRO A 139 -23.68 -10.57 4.30
CA PRO A 139 -23.56 -11.65 5.25
C PRO A 139 -23.65 -13.02 4.58
N PHE A 140 -23.06 -14.04 5.20
CA PHE A 140 -23.56 -15.41 5.33
C PHE A 140 -22.36 -16.29 5.67
N THR A 141 -22.22 -16.51 6.99
CA THR A 141 -21.65 -17.73 7.53
C THR A 141 -22.37 -18.92 6.90
N VAL A 142 -21.63 -19.88 6.35
CA VAL A 142 -21.89 -21.31 6.55
C VAL A 142 -20.58 -22.05 6.30
N ASP A 143 -20.17 -22.77 7.34
CA ASP A 143 -19.31 -23.95 7.33
C ASP A 143 -19.27 -24.67 5.99
N VAL A 144 -18.08 -25.06 5.52
CA VAL A 144 -17.73 -26.50 5.46
C VAL A 144 -16.22 -26.67 5.71
N GLN A 145 -15.98 -27.60 6.60
CA GLN A 145 -14.74 -28.13 7.16
C GLN A 145 -13.78 -28.75 6.12
N ASN A 146 -12.50 -28.79 6.46
CA ASN A 146 -11.43 -29.54 5.76
C ASN A 146 -11.87 -30.95 5.35
N GLU A 147 -11.42 -31.41 4.17
CA GLU A 147 -10.89 -32.76 3.95
C GLU A 147 -10.20 -32.86 2.57
N ASN A 148 -8.86 -32.95 2.57
CA ASN A 148 -8.06 -34.05 2.01
C ASN A 148 -6.55 -33.72 2.03
#